data_AF-F7XKX6-F1
#
_entry.id   AF-F7XKX6-F1
#
_cell.length_a   1.000
_cell.length_b   1.000
_cell.length_c   1.000
_cell.angle_alpha   90.00
_cell.angle_beta   90.00
_cell.angle_gamma   90.00
#
_symmetry.space_group_name_H-M   'P 1'
#
loop_
_entity.id
_entity.type
_entity.pdbx_description
1 polymer ?
#
loop_
_entity_poly.entity_id
_entity_poly.type
_entity_poly.pdbx_seq_one_letter_code
_entity_poly.pdbx_strand_id
1 'polypeptide(L)'
;MLQDLIVPLILVGLAELGDKTQLAILVLSTKTKKYLALLLGVMAAFSITTGLAIILGNFISTVVPMEYVSISAGLLFILFGLLMLVSKEDEETNVNPELNNPFLTGFGLILVAEMGDKTQIATAVFATQYDPYLVFIGVILALFIMTMIAIYIGQFIMDRIRTSIISKAAGILFILIGASFFI
;
A
#
# COMPACT_ATOMS: atom_id res chain seq x y z
N MET A 1 -9.47 16.35 9.86
CA MET A 1 -8.76 17.06 8.77
C MET A 1 -7.30 16.62 8.65
N LEU A 2 -6.39 16.97 9.58
CA LEU A 2 -4.98 16.54 9.40
C LEU A 2 -4.78 15.04 9.61
N GLN A 3 -5.56 14.43 10.51
CA GLN A 3 -5.53 13.00 10.82
C GLN A 3 -5.93 12.14 9.62
N ASP A 4 -6.94 12.59 8.86
CA ASP A 4 -7.46 11.98 7.63
C ASP A 4 -6.39 11.80 6.54
N LEU A 5 -5.35 12.64 6.57
CA LEU A 5 -4.18 12.57 5.69
C LEU A 5 -3.07 11.71 6.33
N ILE A 6 -2.73 11.99 7.58
CA ILE A 6 -1.57 11.42 8.27
C ILE A 6 -1.76 9.93 8.57
N VAL A 7 -2.96 9.52 8.99
CA VAL A 7 -3.25 8.14 9.38
C VAL A 7 -3.10 7.20 8.18
N PRO A 8 -3.73 7.43 7.01
CA PRO A 8 -3.50 6.61 5.82
C PRO A 8 -2.07 6.69 5.30
N LEU A 9 -1.44 7.88 5.32
CA LEU A 9 -0.05 8.06 4.90
C LEU A 9 0.91 7.15 5.68
N ILE A 10 0.82 7.16 7.01
CA ILE A 10 1.70 6.37 7.88
C ILE A 10 1.35 4.89 7.78
N LEU A 11 0.08 4.52 7.86
CA LEU A 11 -0.32 3.11 7.88
C LEU A 11 -0.06 2.42 6.55
N VAL A 12 -0.43 3.04 5.43
CA VAL A 12 -0.14 2.47 4.11
C VAL A 12 1.36 2.50 3.84
N GLY A 13 2.05 3.60 4.17
CA GLY A 13 3.50 3.69 4.01
C GLY A 13 4.25 2.59 4.76
N LEU A 14 3.85 2.28 6.00
CA LEU A 14 4.44 1.21 6.80
C LEU A 14 4.01 -0.19 6.35
N ALA A 15 2.77 -0.36 5.91
CA ALA A 15 2.27 -1.63 5.39
C ALA A 15 2.97 -2.04 4.08
N GLU A 16 3.28 -1.04 3.25
CA GLU A 16 3.94 -1.23 1.96
C GLU A 16 5.45 -1.47 2.14
N LEU A 17 6.05 -0.94 3.20
CA LEU A 17 7.49 -0.98 3.42
C LEU A 17 8.03 -2.41 3.54
N GLY A 18 8.83 -2.80 2.55
CA GLY A 18 9.42 -4.14 2.49
C GLY A 18 8.48 -5.21 1.95
N ASP A 19 7.34 -4.81 1.37
CA ASP A 19 6.40 -5.74 0.77
C ASP A 19 6.82 -6.16 -0.66
N LYS A 20 6.15 -7.21 -1.17
CA LYS A 20 6.36 -7.80 -2.49
C LYS A 20 6.32 -6.77 -3.61
N THR A 21 5.40 -5.81 -3.55
CA THR A 21 5.29 -4.74 -4.54
C THR A 21 6.53 -3.85 -4.55
N GLN A 22 7.08 -3.48 -3.39
CA GLN A 22 8.32 -2.71 -3.31
C GLN A 22 9.54 -3.47 -3.82
N LEU A 23 9.65 -4.76 -3.50
CA LEU A 23 10.71 -5.61 -4.04
C LEU A 23 10.60 -5.75 -5.55
N ALA A 24 9.39 -5.86 -6.09
CA ALA A 24 9.19 -5.88 -7.54
C ALA A 24 9.63 -4.56 -8.21
N ILE A 25 9.28 -3.41 -7.63
CA ILE A 25 9.72 -2.08 -8.11
C ILE A 25 11.26 -1.97 -8.06
N LEU A 26 11.88 -2.47 -6.98
CA LEU A 26 13.34 -2.53 -6.85
C LEU A 26 13.97 -3.35 -7.97
N VAL A 27 13.49 -4.58 -8.19
CA VAL A 27 14.03 -5.46 -9.24
C VAL A 27 13.86 -4.82 -10.62
N LEU A 28 12.69 -4.23 -10.90
CA LEU A 28 12.44 -3.49 -12.14
C LEU A 28 13.39 -2.31 -12.32
N SER A 29 13.70 -1.57 -11.24
CA SER A 29 14.60 -0.43 -11.29
C SER A 29 16.03 -0.84 -11.64
N THR A 30 16.50 -2.02 -11.21
CA THR A 30 17.83 -2.54 -11.57
C THR A 30 17.98 -2.86 -13.06
N LYS A 31 16.86 -3.09 -13.76
CA LYS A 31 16.84 -3.52 -15.16
C LYS A 31 16.64 -2.38 -16.16
N THR A 32 16.41 -1.16 -15.71
CA THR A 32 16.21 0.01 -16.56
C THR A 32 17.04 1.20 -16.12
N LYS A 33 17.46 2.03 -17.07
CA LYS A 33 18.07 3.35 -16.78
C LYS A 33 17.04 4.49 -16.84
N LYS A 34 15.82 4.22 -17.33
CA LYS A 34 14.75 5.21 -17.48
C LYS A 34 13.88 5.27 -16.22
N TYR A 35 14.47 5.70 -15.10
CA TYR A 35 13.82 5.74 -13.79
C TYR A 35 12.52 6.55 -13.77
N LEU A 36 12.49 7.71 -14.46
CA LEU A 36 11.27 8.52 -14.56
C LEU A 36 10.14 7.79 -15.28
N ALA A 37 10.44 7.05 -16.35
CA ALA A 37 9.42 6.29 -17.07
C ALA A 37 8.85 5.16 -16.20
N LEU A 38 9.70 4.47 -15.44
CA LEU A 38 9.27 3.46 -14.47
C LEU A 38 8.40 4.10 -13.37
N LEU A 39 8.89 5.18 -12.74
CA LEU A 39 8.18 5.92 -11.69
C LEU A 39 6.79 6.36 -12.15
N LEU A 40 6.68 6.97 -13.34
CA LEU A 40 5.40 7.43 -13.87
C LEU A 40 4.44 6.26 -14.15
N GLY A 41 4.96 5.13 -14.65
CA GLY A 41 4.15 3.92 -14.87
C GLY A 41 3.60 3.34 -13.57
N VAL A 42 4.46 3.19 -12.57
CA VAL A 42 4.09 2.71 -11.23
C VAL A 42 3.09 3.67 -10.56
N MET A 43 3.36 4.97 -10.58
CA MET A 43 2.45 5.97 -9.98
C MET A 43 1.10 6.05 -10.69
N ALA A 44 1.05 5.83 -12.00
CA ALA A 44 -0.21 5.75 -12.74
C ALA A 44 -1.02 4.52 -12.30
N ALA A 45 -0.38 3.36 -12.10
CA ALA A 45 -1.04 2.17 -11.58
C ALA A 45 -1.58 2.40 -10.16
N PHE A 46 -0.75 2.92 -9.25
CA PHE A 46 -1.17 3.25 -7.88
C PHE A 46 -2.32 4.27 -7.84
N SER A 47 -2.30 5.28 -8.71
CA SER A 47 -3.40 6.26 -8.79
C SER A 47 -4.72 5.60 -9.18
N ILE A 48 -4.68 4.64 -10.11
CA ILE A 48 -5.87 3.90 -10.54
C ILE A 48 -6.35 2.95 -9.44
N THR A 49 -5.48 2.14 -8.85
CA THR A 49 -5.87 1.15 -7.82
C THR A 49 -6.38 1.84 -6.56
N THR A 50 -5.71 2.91 -6.13
CA THR A 50 -6.11 3.75 -4.99
C THR A 50 -7.41 4.46 -5.29
N GLY A 51 -7.56 5.06 -6.47
CA GLY A 51 -8.79 5.73 -6.88
C GLY A 51 -10.00 4.78 -6.86
N LEU A 52 -9.83 3.56 -7.37
CA LEU A 52 -10.86 2.52 -7.32
C LEU A 52 -11.21 2.12 -5.88
N ALA A 53 -10.21 1.95 -5.02
CA ALA A 53 -10.43 1.64 -3.61
C ALA A 53 -11.27 2.71 -2.91
N ILE A 54 -10.96 3.98 -3.17
CA ILE A 54 -11.64 5.12 -2.55
C ILE A 54 -13.07 5.25 -3.09
N ILE A 55 -13.28 5.06 -4.39
CA ILE A 55 -14.63 5.05 -4.97
C ILE A 55 -15.46 3.93 -4.34
N LEU A 56 -14.90 2.73 -4.19
CA LEU A 56 -15.57 1.60 -3.54
C LEU A 56 -15.88 1.90 -2.07
N GLY A 57 -14.93 2.43 -1.30
CA GLY A 57 -15.12 2.81 0.09
C GLY A 57 -16.21 3.89 0.26
N ASN A 58 -16.15 4.94 -0.54
CA ASN A 58 -17.15 6.00 -0.53
C ASN A 58 -18.53 5.49 -0.98
N PHE A 59 -18.60 4.51 -1.87
CA PHE A 59 -19.87 3.87 -2.21
C PHE A 59 -20.42 3.06 -1.02
N ILE A 60 -19.55 2.27 -0.35
CA ILE A 60 -19.93 1.47 0.83
C ILE A 60 -20.50 2.36 1.95
N SER A 61 -19.89 3.53 2.20
CA SER A 61 -20.39 4.45 3.25
C SER A 61 -21.79 5.01 2.99
N THR A 62 -22.25 5.01 1.73
CA THR A 62 -23.61 5.44 1.38
C THR A 62 -24.66 4.34 1.45
N VAL A 63 -24.23 3.07 1.32
CA VAL A 63 -25.15 1.90 1.23
C VAL A 63 -25.23 1.15 2.56
N VAL A 64 -24.12 1.08 3.29
CA VAL A 64 -23.99 0.29 4.52
C VAL A 64 -24.05 1.23 5.73
N PRO A 65 -24.89 0.96 6.74
CA PRO A 65 -24.93 1.77 7.94
C PRO A 65 -23.57 1.83 8.63
N MET A 66 -23.18 3.03 9.09
CA MET A 66 -21.84 3.30 9.63
C MET A 66 -21.44 2.40 10.80
N GLU A 67 -22.41 1.90 11.58
CA GLU A 67 -22.16 0.95 12.66
C GLU A 67 -21.55 -0.36 12.15
N TYR A 68 -22.09 -0.93 11.07
CA TYR A 68 -21.56 -2.15 10.44
C TYR A 68 -20.22 -1.89 9.74
N VAL A 69 -20.07 -0.70 9.13
CA VAL A 69 -18.81 -0.30 8.49
C VAL A 69 -17.70 -0.20 9.52
N SER A 70 -17.92 0.48 10.66
CA SER A 70 -16.92 0.63 11.71
C SER A 70 -16.53 -0.72 12.33
N ILE A 71 -17.51 -1.58 12.62
CA ILE A 71 -17.25 -2.91 13.20
C ILE A 71 -16.45 -3.77 12.22
N SER A 72 -16.87 -3.85 10.96
CA SER A 72 -16.19 -4.67 9.94
C SER A 72 -14.77 -4.16 9.66
N ALA A 73 -14.60 -2.84 9.61
CA ALA A 73 -13.31 -2.22 9.47
C ALA A 73 -12.37 -2.51 10.64
N GLY A 74 -12.83 -2.35 11.89
CA GLY A 74 -12.04 -2.67 13.07
C GLY A 74 -11.57 -4.13 13.07
N LEU A 75 -12.45 -5.06 12.70
CA LEU A 75 -12.11 -6.48 12.55
C LEU A 75 -11.08 -6.72 11.44
N LEU A 76 -11.23 -6.08 10.27
CA LEU A 76 -10.29 -6.20 9.16
C LEU A 76 -8.90 -5.68 9.53
N PHE A 77 -8.82 -4.53 10.20
CA PHE A 77 -7.55 -3.96 10.65
C PHE A 77 -6.86 -4.84 11.69
N ILE A 78 -7.59 -5.37 12.67
CA ILE A 78 -7.04 -6.34 13.63
C ILE A 78 -6.57 -7.61 12.91
N LEU A 79 -7.36 -8.13 11.98
CA LEU A 79 -7.02 -9.32 11.20
C LEU A 79 -5.72 -9.10 10.42
N PHE A 80 -5.62 -8.02 9.63
CA PHE A 80 -4.41 -7.70 8.89
C PHE A 80 -3.21 -7.51 9.81
N GLY A 81 -3.40 -6.85 10.95
CA GLY A 81 -2.31 -6.66 11.90
C GLY A 81 -1.81 -7.97 12.52
N LEU A 82 -2.71 -8.90 12.83
CA LEU A 82 -2.34 -10.25 13.28
C LEU A 82 -1.64 -11.05 12.19
N LEU A 83 -2.14 -10.98 10.95
CA LEU A 83 -1.50 -11.64 9.80
C LEU A 83 -0.08 -11.13 9.58
N MET A 84 0.15 -9.82 9.66
CA MET A 84 1.49 -9.23 9.54
C MET A 84 2.44 -9.66 10.67
N LEU A 85 1.92 -9.88 11.89
CA LEU A 85 2.73 -10.38 13.01
C LEU A 85 3.17 -11.85 12.84
N VAL A 86 2.35 -12.66 12.16
CA VAL A 86 2.56 -14.12 12.00
C VAL A 86 3.26 -14.46 10.68
N SER A 87 3.08 -13.66 9.63
CA SER A 87 3.71 -13.88 8.33
C SER A 87 5.23 -13.96 8.46
N LYS A 88 5.76 -15.15 8.15
CA LYS A 88 7.14 -15.29 7.71
C LYS A 88 7.17 -14.88 6.25
N GLU A 89 8.08 -13.97 5.92
CA GLU A 89 8.31 -13.54 4.54
C GLU A 89 8.83 -14.74 3.75
N ASP A 90 7.95 -15.33 2.92
CA ASP A 90 8.32 -16.39 2.01
C ASP A 90 8.39 -15.87 0.57
N GLU A 91 9.54 -16.24 -0.01
CA GLU A 91 9.99 -16.30 -1.41
C GLU A 91 9.81 -15.06 -2.29
N GLU A 92 10.95 -14.42 -2.57
CA GLU A 92 11.17 -13.63 -3.77
C GLU A 92 10.72 -14.43 -5.00
N THR A 93 9.54 -14.12 -5.53
CA THR A 93 9.18 -14.55 -6.87
C THR A 93 10.23 -13.99 -7.82
N ASN A 94 11.01 -14.88 -8.43
CA ASN A 94 11.96 -14.57 -9.50
C ASN A 94 11.20 -14.12 -10.76
N VAL A 95 10.60 -12.94 -10.71
CA VAL A 95 9.99 -12.32 -11.88
C VAL A 95 11.15 -11.77 -12.72
N ASN A 96 11.34 -12.35 -13.90
CA ASN A 96 12.34 -11.92 -14.87
C ASN A 96 11.65 -11.16 -16.03
N PRO A 97 11.02 -9.99 -15.80
CA PRO A 97 10.30 -9.30 -16.86
C PRO A 97 11.27 -8.71 -17.87
N GLU A 98 10.97 -8.90 -19.16
CA GLU A 98 11.66 -8.22 -20.26
C GLU A 98 11.19 -6.75 -20.30
N LEU A 99 12.12 -5.81 -20.14
CA LEU A 99 11.80 -4.37 -20.11
C LEU A 99 11.89 -3.73 -21.49
N ASN A 100 10.90 -4.01 -22.35
CA ASN A 100 10.79 -3.29 -23.63
C ASN A 100 10.33 -1.84 -23.42
N ASN A 101 9.36 -1.61 -22.52
CA ASN A 101 8.93 -0.28 -22.10
C ASN A 101 8.80 -0.24 -20.56
N PRO A 102 9.73 0.43 -19.85
CA PRO A 102 9.72 0.52 -18.39
C PRO A 102 8.43 1.11 -17.81
N PHE A 103 7.78 2.05 -18.53
CA PHE A 103 6.50 2.60 -18.12
C PHE A 103 5.41 1.53 -18.12
N LEU A 104 5.21 0.85 -19.27
CA LEU A 104 4.16 -0.15 -19.42
C LEU A 104 4.41 -1.37 -18.53
N THR A 105 5.67 -1.75 -18.36
CA THR A 105 6.02 -2.91 -17.53
C THR A 105 5.78 -2.62 -16.06
N GLY A 106 6.23 -1.47 -15.56
CA GLY A 106 5.94 -1.03 -14.20
C GLY A 106 4.44 -0.84 -13.96
N PHE A 107 3.76 -0.17 -14.89
CA PHE A 107 2.31 0.02 -14.83
C PHE A 107 1.56 -1.32 -14.75
N GLY A 108 1.79 -2.22 -15.71
CA GLY A 108 1.05 -3.48 -15.80
C GLY A 108 1.33 -4.41 -14.63
N LEU A 109 2.59 -4.50 -14.20
CA LEU A 109 2.97 -5.37 -13.08
C LEU A 109 2.34 -4.88 -11.77
N ILE A 110 2.44 -3.58 -11.48
CA ILE A 110 1.90 -3.02 -10.23
C ILE A 110 0.37 -3.02 -10.24
N LEU A 111 -0.25 -2.72 -11.38
CA LEU A 111 -1.70 -2.78 -11.51
C LEU A 111 -2.24 -4.16 -11.15
N VAL A 112 -1.57 -5.23 -11.58
CA VAL A 112 -1.98 -6.62 -11.27
C VAL A 112 -1.63 -7.00 -9.83
N ALA A 113 -0.45 -6.60 -9.34
CA ALA A 113 0.01 -6.94 -7.99
C ALA A 113 -0.87 -6.30 -6.89
N GLU A 114 -1.33 -5.07 -7.12
CA GLU A 114 -2.11 -4.30 -6.13
C GLU A 114 -3.61 -4.60 -6.15
N MET A 115 -4.11 -5.33 -7.15
CA MET A 115 -5.54 -5.62 -7.27
C MET A 115 -5.98 -6.63 -6.23
N GLY A 116 -6.73 -6.15 -5.24
CA GLY A 116 -7.26 -6.93 -4.13
C GLY A 116 -6.29 -7.12 -2.97
N ASP A 117 -5.18 -6.37 -2.93
CA ASP A 117 -4.25 -6.45 -1.82
C ASP A 117 -4.78 -5.78 -0.54
N LYS A 118 -4.18 -6.14 0.60
CA LYS A 118 -4.46 -5.60 1.94
C LYS A 118 -4.45 -4.08 1.99
N THR A 119 -3.55 -3.43 1.26
CA THR A 119 -3.45 -1.97 1.20
C THR A 119 -4.66 -1.36 0.51
N GLN A 120 -5.14 -1.97 -0.58
CA GLN A 120 -6.36 -1.54 -1.28
C GLN A 120 -7.60 -1.64 -0.39
N ILE A 121 -7.74 -2.74 0.37
CA ILE A 121 -8.83 -2.91 1.34
C ILE A 121 -8.73 -1.86 2.45
N ALA A 122 -7.54 -1.64 3.01
CA ALA A 122 -7.31 -0.62 4.03
C ALA A 122 -7.66 0.79 3.53
N THR A 123 -7.27 1.14 2.29
CA THR A 123 -7.62 2.41 1.66
C THR A 123 -9.13 2.59 1.50
N ALA A 124 -9.84 1.55 1.06
CA ALA A 124 -11.30 1.60 0.92
C ALA A 124 -11.97 1.85 2.28
N VAL A 125 -11.49 1.19 3.34
CA VAL A 125 -11.97 1.39 4.71
C VAL A 125 -11.64 2.78 5.25
N PHE A 126 -10.47 3.35 4.93
CA PHE A 126 -10.18 4.73 5.31
C PHE A 126 -11.12 5.72 4.62
N ALA A 127 -11.45 5.49 3.34
CA ALA A 127 -12.38 6.32 2.60
C ALA A 127 -13.82 6.27 3.13
N THR A 128 -14.18 5.27 3.95
CA THR A 128 -15.51 5.22 4.57
C THR A 128 -15.63 6.07 5.83
N GLN A 129 -14.51 6.51 6.41
CA GLN A 129 -14.48 7.18 7.72
C GLN A 129 -13.81 8.55 7.71
N TYR A 130 -12.84 8.72 6.82
CA TYR A 130 -12.12 9.96 6.64
C TYR A 130 -12.51 10.61 5.33
N ASP A 131 -12.18 11.88 5.16
CA ASP A 131 -12.42 12.58 3.90
C ASP A 131 -11.72 11.83 2.71
N PRO A 132 -12.48 11.37 1.70
CA PRO A 132 -11.94 10.56 0.59
C PRO A 132 -10.82 11.25 -0.18
N TYR A 133 -10.84 12.58 -0.31
CA TYR A 133 -9.81 13.33 -1.02
C TYR A 133 -8.51 13.38 -0.23
N LEU A 134 -8.59 13.59 1.09
CA LEU A 134 -7.42 13.58 1.97
C LEU A 134 -6.81 12.18 2.09
N VAL A 135 -7.64 11.13 2.14
CA VAL A 135 -7.16 9.74 2.09
C VAL A 135 -6.39 9.48 0.79
N PHE A 136 -6.94 9.90 -0.37
CA PHE A 136 -6.26 9.74 -1.66
C PHE A 136 -4.87 10.39 -1.65
N ILE A 137 -4.80 11.65 -1.22
CA ILE A 137 -3.52 12.38 -1.18
C ILE A 137 -2.54 11.70 -0.23
N GLY A 138 -3.00 11.26 0.94
CA GLY A 138 -2.15 10.60 1.94
C GLY A 138 -1.56 9.30 1.42
N VAL A 139 -2.40 8.45 0.81
CA VAL A 139 -1.97 7.17 0.23
C VAL A 139 -1.04 7.38 -0.96
N ILE A 140 -1.37 8.27 -1.90
CA ILE A 140 -0.51 8.55 -3.05
C ILE A 140 0.84 9.12 -2.62
N LEU A 141 0.87 9.98 -1.60
CA LEU A 141 2.11 10.50 -1.06
C LEU A 141 2.95 9.39 -0.41
N ALA A 142 2.34 8.47 0.33
CA ALA A 142 3.03 7.30 0.89
C ALA A 142 3.67 6.48 -0.22
N LEU A 143 2.88 6.06 -1.21
CA LEU A 143 3.31 5.22 -2.32
C LEU A 143 4.38 5.91 -3.18
N PHE A 144 4.29 7.22 -3.37
CA PHE A 144 5.31 7.99 -4.06
C PHE A 144 6.65 7.97 -3.32
N ILE A 145 6.65 8.22 -2.00
CA ILE A 145 7.86 8.19 -1.16
C ILE A 145 8.48 6.79 -1.22
N MET A 146 7.65 5.75 -1.06
CA MET A 146 8.11 4.37 -1.10
C MET A 146 8.69 3.98 -2.47
N THR A 147 8.03 4.37 -3.56
CA THR A 147 8.50 4.12 -4.92
C THR A 147 9.82 4.84 -5.20
N MET A 148 9.96 6.08 -4.73
CA MET A 148 11.22 6.83 -4.82
C MET A 148 12.36 6.12 -4.08
N ILE A 149 12.10 5.62 -2.86
CA ILE A 149 13.08 4.85 -2.10
C ILE A 149 13.47 3.59 -2.89
N ALA A 150 12.51 2.83 -3.40
CA ALA A 150 12.76 1.59 -4.14
C ALA A 150 13.55 1.82 -5.45
N ILE A 151 13.25 2.89 -6.20
CA ILE A 151 13.91 3.17 -7.48
C ILE A 151 15.32 3.74 -7.29
N TYR A 152 15.49 4.71 -6.38
CA TYR A 152 16.74 5.48 -6.29
C TYR A 152 17.69 5.02 -5.19
N ILE A 153 17.16 4.45 -4.10
CA ILE A 153 17.93 4.12 -2.90
C ILE A 153 17.93 2.60 -2.62
N GLY A 154 17.08 1.87 -3.32
CA GLY A 154 16.72 0.50 -2.98
C GLY A 154 17.89 -0.49 -2.96
N GLN A 155 18.88 -0.37 -3.85
CA GLN A 155 20.06 -1.26 -3.83
C GLN A 155 20.94 -1.09 -2.57
N PHE A 156 20.88 0.07 -1.91
CA PHE A 156 21.68 0.36 -0.70
C PHE A 156 20.91 0.14 0.59
N ILE A 157 19.59 0.32 0.55
CA ILE A 157 18.72 0.30 1.73
C ILE A 157 18.03 -1.06 1.91
N MET A 158 17.61 -1.73 0.83
CA MET A 158 16.81 -2.95 0.94
C MET A 158 17.59 -4.09 1.58
N ASP A 159 18.90 -4.18 1.32
CA ASP A 159 19.80 -5.17 1.95
C ASP A 159 19.99 -4.95 3.47
N ARG A 160 19.63 -3.76 4.00
CA ARG A 160 19.80 -3.41 5.42
C ARG A 160 18.50 -3.31 6.20
N ILE A 161 17.36 -3.27 5.51
CA ILE A 161 16.07 -3.22 6.16
C ILE A 161 15.64 -4.63 6.55
N ARG A 162 15.53 -4.86 7.86
CA ARG A 162 14.94 -6.09 8.38
C ARG A 162 13.42 -5.98 8.27
N THR A 163 12.89 -6.35 7.11
CA THR A 163 11.48 -6.41 6.72
C THR A 163 10.58 -6.98 7.82
N SER A 164 11.04 -8.02 8.53
CA SER A 164 10.34 -8.59 9.70
C SER A 164 10.06 -7.60 10.84
N ILE A 165 10.94 -6.63 11.11
CA ILE A 165 10.71 -5.61 12.17
C ILE A 165 9.62 -4.64 11.72
N ILE A 166 9.63 -4.26 10.45
CA ILE A 166 8.72 -3.25 9.91
C ILE A 166 7.33 -3.84 9.73
N SER A 167 7.23 -5.07 9.23
CA SER A 167 5.98 -5.81 9.17
C SER A 167 5.35 -5.97 10.57
N LYS A 168 6.15 -6.25 11.61
CA LYS A 168 5.65 -6.29 12.99
C LYS A 168 5.18 -4.93 13.50
N ALA A 169 5.91 -3.86 13.21
CA ALA A 169 5.54 -2.51 13.62
C ALA A 169 4.23 -2.05 12.94
N ALA A 170 4.11 -2.30 11.63
CA ALA A 170 2.89 -2.09 10.87
C ALA A 170 1.74 -2.93 11.43
N GLY A 171 1.97 -4.20 11.74
CA GLY A 171 0.96 -5.09 12.33
C GLY A 171 0.43 -4.60 13.67
N ILE A 172 1.31 -4.12 14.56
CA ILE A 172 0.92 -3.51 15.84
C ILE A 172 0.05 -2.26 15.59
N LEU A 173 0.45 -1.39 14.66
CA LEU A 173 -0.30 -0.18 14.34
C LEU A 173 -1.68 -0.51 13.75
N PHE A 174 -1.77 -1.51 12.88
CA PHE A 174 -3.04 -2.00 12.34
C PHE A 174 -3.97 -2.52 13.46
N ILE A 175 -3.44 -3.26 14.43
CA ILE A 175 -4.23 -3.70 15.60
C ILE A 175 -4.70 -2.51 16.45
N LEU A 176 -3.82 -1.55 16.74
CA LEU A 176 -4.17 -0.38 17.55
C LEU A 176 -5.26 0.45 16.89
N ILE A 177 -5.16 0.64 15.57
CA ILE A 177 -6.16 1.36 14.78
C ILE A 177 -7.45 0.56 14.72
N GLY A 178 -7.39 -0.75 14.46
CA GLY A 178 -8.60 -1.57 14.47
C GLY A 178 -9.31 -1.59 15.83
N ALA A 179 -8.56 -1.58 16.93
CA ALA A 179 -9.10 -1.49 18.28
C ALA A 179 -9.79 -0.14 18.55
N SER A 180 -9.28 0.97 17.99
CA SER A 180 -9.88 2.29 18.19
C SER A 180 -11.24 2.47 17.52
N PHE A 181 -11.69 1.51 16.71
CA PHE A 181 -13.00 1.56 16.04
C PHE A 181 -14.14 1.04 16.93
N PHE A 182 -13.80 0.36 18.03
CA PHE A 182 -14.75 -0.18 19.00
C PHE A 182 -14.94 0.72 20.23
N ILE A 183 -14.20 1.82 20.30
CA ILE A 183 -14.19 2.78 21.42
C ILE A 183 -14.80 4.10 20.92
#